data_AF-A0A521IPM6-F1
#
_entry.id   AF-A0A521IPM6-F1
#
_cell.length_a   1.000
_cell.length_b   1.000
_cell.length_c   1.000
_cell.angle_alpha   90.00
_cell.angle_beta   90.00
_cell.angle_gamma   90.00
#
_symmetry.space_group_name_H-M   'P 1'
#
loop_
_entity.id
_entity.type
_entity.pdbx_description
1 polymer ?
#
loop_
_entity_poly.entity_id
_entity_poly.type
_entity_poly.pdbx_seq_one_letter_code
_entity_poly.pdbx_strand_id
1 'polypeptide(L)'
;MNTALARKRQVRLGFAIDEDLHRQTFPKEIETVTDELLERSDPLEAEMQFITLLWKRIDRLVGMKVFEFDALLGYGLKLLLLERVNIFTQEVGQATFETLLGTLRSEIDQM
;
A
#
# COMPACT_ATOMS: atom_id res chain seq x y z
N MET A 1 -3.62 -7.41 -5.64
CA MET A 1 -2.28 -6.94 -5.20
C MET A 1 -1.91 -5.72 -6.04
N ASN A 2 -1.44 -4.63 -5.43
CA ASN A 2 -1.07 -3.40 -6.15
C ASN A 2 0.29 -3.56 -6.83
N THR A 3 0.25 -4.04 -8.08
CA THR A 3 1.40 -4.41 -8.91
C THR A 3 2.36 -3.24 -9.17
N ALA A 4 1.88 -2.00 -9.31
CA ALA A 4 2.74 -0.84 -9.56
C ALA A 4 3.69 -0.50 -8.39
N LEU A 5 3.17 -0.54 -7.16
CA LEU A 5 3.97 -0.27 -5.96
C LEU A 5 4.94 -1.42 -5.68
N ALA A 6 4.50 -2.66 -5.90
CA ALA A 6 5.36 -3.84 -5.84
C ALA A 6 6.52 -3.73 -6.84
N ARG A 7 6.25 -3.35 -8.10
CA ARG A 7 7.27 -3.18 -9.15
C ARG A 7 8.31 -2.13 -8.77
N LYS A 8 7.87 -0.94 -8.34
CA LYS A 8 8.79 0.14 -7.99
C LYS A 8 9.59 -0.18 -6.72
N ARG A 9 8.98 -0.85 -5.75
CA ARG A 9 9.66 -1.36 -4.55
C ARG A 9 10.71 -2.41 -4.91
N GLN A 10 10.41 -3.30 -5.85
CA GLN A 10 11.32 -4.32 -6.37
C GLN A 10 12.55 -3.70 -7.04
N VAL A 11 12.34 -2.65 -7.86
CA VAL A 11 13.42 -1.85 -8.46
C VAL A 11 14.28 -1.17 -7.38
N ARG A 12 13.65 -0.54 -6.36
CA ARG A 12 14.39 0.13 -5.27
C ARG A 12 15.23 -0.85 -4.43
N LEU A 13 14.76 -2.08 -4.27
CA LEU A 13 15.43 -3.12 -3.50
C LEU A 13 16.49 -3.90 -4.32
N GLY A 14 16.66 -3.60 -5.61
CA GLY A 14 17.66 -4.25 -6.47
C GLY A 14 17.30 -5.66 -6.93
N PHE A 15 16.04 -6.08 -6.79
CA PHE A 15 15.57 -7.38 -7.28
C PHE A 15 15.31 -7.33 -8.80
N ALA A 16 15.55 -8.43 -9.50
CA ALA A 16 15.23 -8.56 -10.92
C ALA A 16 13.73 -8.30 -11.15
N ILE A 17 13.42 -7.49 -12.18
CA ILE A 17 12.04 -7.13 -12.53
C ILE A 17 11.35 -8.39 -13.02
N ASP A 18 10.31 -8.80 -12.31
CA ASP A 18 9.46 -9.91 -12.74
C ASP A 18 8.54 -9.40 -13.88
N GLU A 19 8.71 -9.96 -15.08
CA GLU A 19 7.99 -9.53 -16.30
C GLU A 19 6.47 -9.73 -16.19
N ASP A 20 6.02 -10.65 -15.33
CA ASP A 20 4.61 -10.93 -15.10
C ASP A 20 3.85 -9.79 -14.41
N LEU A 21 4.56 -8.81 -13.83
CA LEU A 21 3.95 -7.58 -13.29
C LEU A 21 3.35 -6.64 -14.37
N HIS A 22 3.56 -6.90 -15.67
CA HIS A 22 3.07 -6.04 -16.75
C HIS A 22 1.57 -6.14 -17.05
N ARG A 23 0.85 -7.15 -16.54
CA ARG A 23 -0.49 -7.48 -17.09
C ARG A 23 -1.65 -6.57 -16.65
N GLN A 24 -1.41 -5.53 -15.86
CA GLN A 24 -2.47 -4.58 -15.49
C GLN A 24 -2.01 -3.16 -15.80
N THR A 25 -2.30 -2.68 -17.00
CA THR A 25 -2.14 -1.28 -17.40
C THR A 25 -2.99 -0.42 -16.47
N PHE A 26 -2.36 0.19 -15.47
CA PHE A 26 -3.00 1.20 -14.63
C PHE A 26 -2.97 2.56 -15.33
N PRO A 27 -3.91 3.47 -15.04
CA PRO A 27 -3.84 4.85 -15.50
C PRO A 27 -2.52 5.52 -15.05
N LYS A 28 -1.87 6.28 -15.94
CA LYS A 28 -0.63 7.05 -15.65
C LYS A 28 -0.68 7.87 -14.35
N GLU A 29 -1.86 8.30 -13.95
CA GLU A 29 -2.12 9.01 -12.69
C GLU A 29 -1.66 8.23 -11.44
N ILE A 30 -1.72 6.90 -11.48
CA ILE A 30 -1.30 6.03 -10.35
C ILE A 30 0.23 5.89 -10.32
N GLU A 31 0.89 5.93 -11.48
CA GLU A 31 2.36 5.91 -11.56
C GLU A 31 2.96 7.20 -11.01
N THR A 32 2.46 8.37 -11.38
CA THR A 32 2.98 9.66 -10.88
C THR A 32 2.80 9.79 -9.36
N VAL A 33 1.64 9.39 -8.85
CA VAL A 33 1.37 9.35 -7.41
C VAL A 33 2.31 8.39 -6.68
N THR A 34 2.64 7.24 -7.28
CA THR A 34 3.55 6.28 -6.63
C THR A 34 4.99 6.77 -6.59
N ASP A 35 5.45 7.55 -7.58
CA ASP A 35 6.79 8.18 -7.52
C ASP A 35 6.88 9.15 -6.35
N GLU A 36 5.89 10.05 -6.22
CA GLU A 36 5.83 11.02 -5.12
C GLU A 36 5.79 10.36 -3.73
N LEU A 37 5.12 9.21 -3.61
CA LEU A 37 5.04 8.45 -2.36
C LEU A 37 6.35 7.71 -2.03
N LEU A 38 7.09 7.27 -3.05
CA LEU A 38 8.34 6.52 -2.87
C LEU A 38 9.55 7.42 -2.57
N GLU A 39 9.50 8.69 -2.99
CA GLU A 39 10.51 9.71 -2.71
C GLU A 39 10.46 10.22 -1.26
N ARG A 40 9.40 9.92 -0.51
CA ARG A 40 9.27 10.32 0.90
C ARG A 40 10.16 9.48 1.83
N SER A 41 10.77 10.19 2.79
CA SER A 41 11.69 9.62 3.77
C SER A 41 11.00 8.77 4.84
N ASP A 42 9.75 9.10 5.20
CA ASP A 42 8.99 8.35 6.21
C ASP A 42 7.99 7.38 5.54
N PRO A 43 8.16 6.05 5.72
CA PRO A 43 7.25 5.05 5.17
C PRO A 43 5.83 5.15 5.75
N LEU A 44 5.64 5.60 7.00
CA LEU A 44 4.31 5.73 7.59
C LEU A 44 3.52 6.87 6.94
N GLU A 45 4.17 8.01 6.72
CA GLU A 45 3.57 9.15 6.02
C GLU A 45 3.19 8.79 4.58
N ALA A 46 4.07 8.08 3.86
CA ALA A 46 3.78 7.59 2.52
C ALA A 46 2.53 6.68 2.52
N GLU A 47 2.44 5.75 3.47
CA GLU A 47 1.31 4.84 3.57
C GLU A 47 -0.01 5.59 3.89
N MET A 48 0.04 6.58 4.79
CA MET A 48 -1.13 7.39 5.14
C MET A 48 -1.63 8.23 3.96
N GLN A 49 -0.71 8.81 3.19
CA GLN A 49 -1.08 9.53 1.96
C GLN A 49 -1.66 8.60 0.91
N PHE A 50 -1.09 7.41 0.74
CA PHE A 50 -1.62 6.41 -0.17
C PHE A 50 -3.07 6.04 0.20
N ILE A 51 -3.34 5.78 1.48
CA ILE A 51 -4.69 5.50 1.99
C ILE A 51 -5.65 6.67 1.71
N THR A 52 -5.18 7.90 1.90
CA THR A 52 -5.97 9.12 1.60
C THR A 52 -6.34 9.20 0.12
N LEU A 53 -5.44 8.82 -0.78
CA LEU A 53 -5.71 8.81 -2.22
C LEU A 53 -6.68 7.71 -2.62
N LEU A 54 -6.55 6.51 -2.03
CA LEU A 54 -7.51 5.44 -2.18
C LEU A 54 -8.91 5.87 -1.72
N TRP A 55 -9.00 6.57 -0.59
CA TRP A 55 -10.25 7.10 -0.07
C TRP A 55 -10.93 8.04 -1.07
N LYS A 56 -10.18 9.02 -1.59
CA LYS A 56 -10.67 9.96 -2.63
C LYS A 56 -11.08 9.22 -3.91
N ARG A 57 -10.39 8.14 -4.26
CA ARG A 57 -10.74 7.32 -5.43
C ARG A 57 -12.05 6.57 -5.20
N ILE A 58 -12.25 5.99 -4.02
CA ILE A 58 -13.51 5.33 -3.65
C ILE A 58 -14.64 6.36 -3.69
N ASP A 59 -14.46 7.55 -3.12
CA ASP A 59 -15.46 8.64 -3.19
C ASP A 59 -15.82 9.00 -4.62
N ARG A 60 -14.83 9.09 -5.52
CA ARG A 60 -15.07 9.36 -6.94
C ARG A 60 -15.85 8.24 -7.63
N LEU A 61 -15.59 6.99 -7.27
CA LEU A 61 -16.28 5.82 -7.84
C LEU A 61 -17.72 5.70 -7.36
N VAL A 62 -17.98 5.99 -6.08
CA VAL A 62 -19.34 6.02 -5.52
C VAL A 62 -20.13 7.22 -6.06
N GLY A 63 -19.48 8.38 -6.21
CA GLY A 63 -20.10 9.59 -6.73
C GLY A 63 -21.31 10.02 -5.88
N MET A 64 -22.42 10.40 -6.54
CA MET A 64 -23.69 10.78 -5.87
C MET A 64 -24.66 9.60 -5.71
N LYS A 65 -24.23 8.36 -5.97
CA LYS A 65 -25.12 7.18 -5.95
C LYS A 65 -25.32 6.65 -4.53
N VAL A 66 -26.03 7.39 -3.69
CA VAL A 66 -26.17 7.08 -2.25
C VAL A 66 -26.95 5.79 -1.96
N PHE A 67 -27.82 5.36 -2.88
CA PHE A 67 -28.73 4.21 -2.67
C PHE A 67 -28.44 3.01 -3.57
N GLU A 68 -27.32 3.00 -4.28
CA GLU A 68 -26.92 1.87 -5.12
C GLU A 68 -25.96 0.93 -4.41
N PHE A 69 -25.84 -0.29 -4.93
CA PHE A 69 -24.88 -1.29 -4.44
C PHE A 69 -23.44 -0.77 -4.43
N ASP A 70 -23.11 0.13 -5.36
CA ASP A 70 -21.81 0.81 -5.42
C ASP A 70 -21.49 1.58 -4.13
N ALA A 71 -22.48 2.21 -3.48
CA ALA A 71 -22.28 2.89 -2.20
C ALA A 71 -22.03 1.93 -1.05
N LEU A 72 -22.70 0.78 -1.04
CA LEU A 72 -22.46 -0.27 -0.04
C LEU A 72 -21.04 -0.84 -0.17
N LEU A 73 -20.61 -1.11 -1.41
CA LEU A 73 -19.24 -1.54 -1.71
C LEU A 73 -18.23 -0.48 -1.32
N GLY A 74 -18.48 0.80 -1.66
CA GLY A 74 -17.61 1.91 -1.29
C GLY A 74 -17.47 2.07 0.22
N TYR A 75 -18.56 1.87 0.97
CA TYR A 75 -18.53 1.87 2.44
C TYR A 75 -17.71 0.70 2.99
N GLY A 76 -17.91 -0.51 2.48
CA GLY A 76 -17.12 -1.69 2.88
C GLY A 76 -15.62 -1.51 2.63
N LEU A 77 -15.24 -0.96 1.48
CA LEU A 77 -13.84 -0.66 1.15
C LEU A 77 -13.23 0.38 2.10
N LYS A 78 -13.99 1.41 2.50
CA LYS A 78 -13.54 2.40 3.48
C LYS A 78 -13.35 1.80 4.87
N LEU A 79 -14.22 0.89 5.30
CA LEU A 79 -14.05 0.16 6.56
C LEU A 79 -12.75 -0.64 6.58
N LEU A 80 -12.44 -1.37 5.51
CA LEU A 80 -11.18 -2.11 5.38
C LEU A 80 -9.95 -1.19 5.46
N LEU A 81 -10.03 0.02 4.89
CA LEU A 81 -8.97 1.02 5.01
C LEU A 81 -8.82 1.50 6.46
N LEU A 82 -9.92 1.75 7.17
CA LEU A 82 -9.89 2.16 8.58
C LEU A 82 -9.33 1.07 9.49
N GLU A 83 -9.72 -0.19 9.28
CA GLU A 83 -9.17 -1.33 10.02
C GLU A 83 -7.66 -1.42 9.83
N ARG A 84 -7.17 -1.18 8.61
CA ARG A 84 -5.73 -1.16 8.34
C ARG A 84 -5.01 -0.01 9.03
N VAL A 85 -5.59 1.19 9.04
CA VAL A 85 -5.03 2.34 9.77
C VAL A 85 -5.03 2.08 11.28
N ASN A 86 -6.04 1.39 11.81
CA ASN A 86 -6.12 1.07 13.23
C ASN A 86 -4.95 0.20 13.73
N ILE A 87 -4.30 -0.54 12.83
CA ILE A 87 -3.13 -1.37 13.14
C ILE A 87 -1.84 -0.52 13.25
N PHE A 88 -1.85 0.74 12.81
CA PHE A 88 -0.69 1.64 12.87
C PHE A 88 -0.46 2.20 14.29
N THR A 89 -0.28 1.28 15.24
CA THR A 89 0.09 1.58 16.61
C THR A 89 1.55 1.25 16.83
N GLN A 90 2.19 1.99 17.74
CA GLN A 90 3.62 1.81 18.05
C GLN A 90 3.90 0.40 18.58
N GLU A 91 2.99 -0.17 19.36
CA GLU A 91 3.11 -1.53 19.94
C GLU A 91 3.19 -2.61 18.85
N VAL A 92 2.30 -2.55 17.86
CA VAL A 92 2.30 -3.50 16.74
C VAL A 92 3.52 -3.26 15.84
N GLY A 93 3.91 -2.00 15.65
CA GLY A 93 5.13 -1.64 14.91
C GLY A 93 6.39 -2.22 15.56
N GLN A 94 6.51 -2.12 16.88
CA GLN A 94 7.64 -2.66 17.61
C GLN A 94 7.68 -4.19 17.57
N ALA A 95 6.54 -4.86 17.77
CA ALA A 95 6.47 -6.32 17.70
C ALA A 95 6.84 -6.86 16.31
N THR A 96 6.36 -6.21 15.24
CA THR A 96 6.70 -6.58 13.86
C THR A 96 8.17 -6.31 13.55
N PHE A 97 8.74 -5.20 14.04
CA PHE A 97 10.16 -4.89 13.89
C PHE A 97 11.05 -5.92 14.61
N GLU A 98 10.75 -6.26 15.86
CA GLU A 98 11.50 -7.26 16.62
C GLU A 98 11.46 -8.63 15.94
N THR A 99 10.32 -9.01 15.37
CA THR A 99 10.18 -10.24 14.59
C THR A 99 11.08 -10.22 13.36
N LEU A 100 11.06 -9.12 12.59
CA LEU A 100 11.85 -8.93 11.36
C LEU A 100 13.36 -8.94 11.66
N LEU A 101 13.75 -8.32 12.77
CA LEU A 101 15.14 -8.26 13.22
C LEU A 101 15.61 -9.63 13.70
N GLY A 102 14.73 -10.40 14.35
CA GLY A 102 14.96 -11.80 14.69
C GLY A 102 15.23 -12.67 13.46
N THR A 103 14.38 -12.54 12.42
CA THR A 103 14.55 -13.31 11.18
C THR A 103 15.82 -12.93 10.42
N LEU A 104 16.12 -11.63 10.31
CA LEU A 104 17.35 -11.14 9.67
C LEU A 104 18.59 -11.66 10.40
N ARG A 105 18.58 -11.64 11.73
CA ARG A 105 19.69 -12.15 12.53
C ARG A 105 19.86 -13.66 12.36
N SER A 106 18.79 -14.43 12.26
CA SER A 106 18.89 -15.86 11.95
C SER A 106 19.41 -16.15 10.54
N GLU A 107 19.05 -15.33 9.54
CA GLU A 107 19.58 -15.48 8.18
C GLU A 107 21.08 -15.17 8.10
N ILE A 108 21.54 -14.14 8.82
CA ILE A 108 22.96 -13.78 8.88
C ILE A 108 23.78 -14.85 9.60
N ASP A 109 23.21 -15.47 10.64
CA ASP A 109 23.89 -16.54 11.42
C ASP A 109 23.88 -17.90 10.66
N GLN A 110 23.03 -18.03 9.63
CA GLN A 110 22.97 -19.19 8.73
C GLN A 110 23.79 -19.04 7.45
N MET A 111 24.38 -17.86 7.20
CA MET A 111 25.34 -17.60 6.11
C MET A 111 26.79 -17.78 6.57
#